data_AF-A0AAD6E641-F1
#
_entry.id   AF-A0AAD6E641-F1
#
_cell.length_a   1.000
_cell.length_b   1.000
_cell.length_c   1.000
_cell.angle_alpha   90.00
_cell.angle_beta   90.00
_cell.angle_gamma   90.00
#
_symmetry.space_group_name_H-M   'P 1'
#
loop_
_entity.id
_entity.type
_entity.pdbx_description
1 polymer ?
#
loop_
_entity_poly.entity_id
_entity_poly.type
_entity_poly.pdbx_seq_one_letter_code
_entity_poly.pdbx_strand_id
1 'polypeptide(L)'
;MVGGGFEQPAWSSEIKEFLMSNMVVVKVFSMLAVAFYCSLEVALSCLDIFKRYWGLYFFSMMVASCGILLFITPIQVYLTTNTNELAMVIPSLIGNCCMVIGQPVVLYSRLHLIVQDVCRFRWVLWMIIINSISLPIPGAALNYAYTFYGRCRLAASIVDRVQVVAFTVQDLIICSIYIVEAFRALGPILEFRGKGGRNVIIYLIAVNVVIMMLDALLLVGDLKEPYLVVSLRALIYGLKLKLEFTVLNKLRSLMSSHNSYALNSIQSESSGCRNSRCSGSQPSRRSSELKIHAIYNMLASGRTASQAPRDEELYAGAGRFADRRSSCKYLSAFYGEC
;
A
#
# COMPACT_ATOMS: atom_id res chain seq x y z
N MET A 1 -2.82 -5.38 55.20
CA MET A 1 -2.00 -6.03 54.15
C MET A 1 -2.94 -6.40 53.02
N VAL A 2 -2.81 -5.77 51.85
CA VAL A 2 -3.73 -6.00 50.72
C VAL A 2 -3.14 -7.09 49.82
N GLY A 3 -3.59 -8.33 50.05
CA GLY A 3 -3.32 -9.45 49.14
C GLY A 3 -4.24 -9.38 47.94
N GLY A 4 -3.93 -8.52 46.97
CA GLY A 4 -4.64 -8.45 45.70
C GLY A 4 -4.36 -9.69 44.86
N GLY A 5 -5.15 -10.75 45.05
CA GLY A 5 -5.13 -11.91 44.18
C GLY A 5 -5.49 -11.49 42.77
N PHE A 6 -4.55 -11.67 41.83
CA PHE A 6 -4.80 -11.42 40.41
C PHE A 6 -5.68 -12.56 39.90
N GLU A 7 -7.01 -12.39 39.97
CA GLU A 7 -7.96 -13.34 39.40
C GLU A 7 -7.61 -13.55 37.93
N GLN A 8 -7.12 -14.74 37.58
CA GLN A 8 -6.97 -15.11 36.18
C GLN A 8 -8.38 -15.13 35.58
N PRO A 9 -8.63 -14.44 34.45
CA PRO A 9 -9.93 -14.48 33.82
C PRO A 9 -10.29 -15.94 33.52
N ALA A 10 -11.38 -16.40 34.12
CA ALA A 10 -11.92 -17.73 33.93
C ALA A 10 -12.54 -17.85 32.53
N TRP A 11 -11.69 -17.85 31.50
CA TRP A 11 -12.04 -18.37 30.19
C TRP A 11 -12.59 -19.77 30.40
N SER A 12 -13.87 -19.98 30.10
CA SER A 12 -14.47 -21.31 30.29
C SER A 12 -13.65 -22.33 29.51
N SER A 13 -13.50 -23.53 30.07
CA SER A 13 -12.79 -24.64 29.41
C SER A 13 -13.33 -24.86 27.99
N GLU A 14 -14.63 -24.67 27.81
CA GLU A 14 -15.34 -24.68 26.52
C GLU A 14 -14.79 -23.65 25.53
N ILE A 15 -14.55 -22.39 25.93
CA ILE A 15 -13.95 -21.36 25.06
C ILE A 15 -12.53 -21.78 24.67
N LYS A 16 -11.76 -22.32 25.60
CA LYS A 16 -10.38 -22.78 25.35
C LYS A 16 -10.35 -23.98 24.41
N GLU A 17 -11.21 -24.97 24.60
CA GLU A 17 -11.36 -26.14 23.72
C GLU A 17 -11.88 -25.74 22.34
N PHE A 18 -12.87 -24.84 22.27
CA PHE A 18 -13.36 -24.28 21.01
C PHE A 18 -12.25 -23.52 20.25
N LEU A 19 -11.43 -22.72 20.95
CA LEU A 19 -10.28 -22.01 20.38
C LEU A 19 -9.19 -22.97 19.91
N MET A 20 -8.89 -24.03 20.65
CA MET A 20 -7.90 -25.03 20.24
C MET A 20 -8.41 -25.84 19.03
N SER A 21 -9.69 -26.21 19.01
CA SER A 21 -10.34 -26.92 17.90
C SER A 21 -10.49 -26.05 16.64
N ASN A 22 -10.61 -24.73 16.77
CA ASN A 22 -10.84 -23.80 15.64
C ASN A 22 -9.69 -22.79 15.47
N MET A 23 -8.50 -23.09 16.00
CA MET A 23 -7.37 -22.15 16.09
C MET A 23 -6.99 -21.56 14.72
N VAL A 24 -7.10 -22.36 13.66
CA VAL A 24 -6.83 -21.93 12.28
C VAL A 24 -7.83 -20.86 11.83
N VAL A 25 -9.12 -21.07 12.04
CA VAL A 25 -10.19 -20.12 11.65
C VAL A 25 -10.04 -18.80 12.41
N VAL A 26 -9.75 -18.86 13.71
CA VAL A 26 -9.51 -17.65 14.52
C VAL A 26 -8.29 -16.88 14.04
N LYS A 27 -7.18 -17.56 13.73
CA LYS A 27 -5.98 -16.94 13.13
C LYS A 27 -6.30 -16.27 11.80
N VAL A 28 -6.92 -16.99 10.87
CA VAL A 28 -7.38 -16.49 9.56
C VAL A 28 -8.24 -15.23 9.71
N PHE A 29 -9.27 -15.28 10.56
CA PHE A 29 -10.18 -14.16 10.75
C PHE A 29 -9.47 -12.92 11.35
N SER A 30 -8.59 -13.12 12.33
CA SER A 30 -7.83 -12.04 12.96
C SER A 30 -6.86 -11.36 11.98
N MET A 31 -6.16 -12.12 11.14
CA MET A 31 -5.26 -11.57 10.12
C MET A 31 -6.03 -10.76 9.06
N LEU A 32 -7.17 -11.28 8.60
CA LEU A 32 -8.04 -10.59 7.65
C LEU A 32 -8.61 -9.29 8.23
N ALA A 33 -9.03 -9.28 9.50
CA ALA A 33 -9.53 -8.07 10.16
C ALA A 33 -8.46 -6.98 10.28
N VAL A 34 -7.22 -7.33 10.64
CA VAL A 34 -6.09 -6.38 10.69
C VAL A 34 -5.75 -5.86 9.29
N ALA A 35 -5.75 -6.74 8.28
CA ALA A 35 -5.51 -6.36 6.89
C ALA A 35 -6.57 -5.38 6.35
N PHE A 36 -7.84 -5.60 6.69
CA PHE A 36 -8.96 -4.71 6.35
C PHE A 36 -8.76 -3.34 7.00
N TYR A 37 -8.49 -3.30 8.31
CA TYR A 37 -8.23 -2.07 9.04
C TYR A 37 -7.07 -1.26 8.45
N CYS A 38 -5.92 -1.90 8.20
CA CYS A 38 -4.76 -1.23 7.58
C CYS A 38 -5.08 -0.68 6.18
N SER A 39 -5.82 -1.43 5.37
CA SER A 39 -6.19 -0.99 4.01
C SER A 39 -7.18 0.18 4.03
N LEU A 40 -8.14 0.16 4.96
CA LEU A 40 -9.11 1.24 5.16
C LEU A 40 -8.43 2.51 5.69
N GLU A 41 -7.54 2.38 6.68
CA GLU A 41 -6.74 3.48 7.23
C GLU A 41 -5.91 4.16 6.13
N VAL A 42 -5.25 3.37 5.26
CA VAL A 42 -4.49 3.89 4.13
C VAL A 42 -5.39 4.56 3.09
N ALA A 43 -6.53 3.96 2.75
CA ALA A 43 -7.48 4.56 1.79
C ALA A 43 -7.99 5.93 2.27
N LEU A 44 -8.43 6.02 3.52
CA LEU A 44 -8.89 7.28 4.14
C LEU A 44 -7.74 8.30 4.23
N SER A 45 -6.57 7.89 4.71
CA SER A 45 -5.41 8.79 4.82
C SER A 45 -4.92 9.29 3.46
N CYS A 46 -5.11 8.51 2.39
CA CYS A 46 -4.87 8.96 1.02
C CYS A 46 -5.89 10.02 0.57
N LEU A 47 -7.18 9.90 0.91
CA LEU A 47 -8.17 10.95 0.62
C LEU A 47 -7.84 12.26 1.35
N ASP A 48 -7.47 12.19 2.64
CA ASP A 48 -7.17 13.38 3.45
C ASP A 48 -5.92 14.15 2.97
N ILE A 49 -4.87 13.45 2.55
CA ILE A 49 -3.59 14.09 2.15
C ILE A 49 -3.63 14.66 0.71
N PHE A 50 -4.41 14.07 -0.19
CA PHE A 50 -4.42 14.45 -1.60
C PHE A 50 -5.60 15.36 -1.98
N LYS A 51 -5.46 16.66 -1.70
CA LYS A 51 -6.35 17.73 -2.23
C LYS A 51 -6.46 17.80 -3.77
N ARG A 52 -5.74 16.97 -4.53
CA ARG A 52 -5.81 16.90 -6.00
C ARG A 52 -5.62 15.46 -6.48
N TYR A 53 -6.71 14.84 -6.92
CA TYR A 53 -6.81 13.40 -7.24
C TYR A 53 -6.11 12.92 -8.52
N TRP A 54 -5.28 13.76 -9.16
CA TRP A 54 -4.73 13.50 -10.50
C TRP A 54 -3.32 12.89 -10.52
N GLY A 55 -2.80 12.44 -9.37
CA GLY A 55 -1.49 11.79 -9.28
C GLY A 55 -1.56 10.30 -9.57
N LEU A 56 -0.65 9.77 -10.39
CA LEU A 56 -0.54 8.33 -10.66
C LEU A 56 -0.30 7.50 -9.37
N TYR A 57 0.41 8.09 -8.40
CA TYR A 57 0.54 7.58 -7.03
C TYR A 57 -0.81 7.41 -6.33
N PHE A 58 -1.66 8.45 -6.38
CA PHE A 58 -2.97 8.44 -5.72
C PHE A 58 -3.86 7.34 -6.30
N PHE A 59 -3.93 7.23 -7.63
CA PHE A 59 -4.65 6.14 -8.29
C PHE A 59 -4.11 4.77 -7.89
N SER A 60 -2.79 4.57 -7.90
CA SER A 60 -2.18 3.26 -7.57
C SER A 60 -2.44 2.84 -6.13
N MET A 61 -2.31 3.77 -5.17
CA MET A 61 -2.63 3.54 -3.76
C MET A 61 -4.12 3.23 -3.53
N MET A 62 -5.01 3.98 -4.20
CA MET A 62 -6.46 3.80 -4.08
C MET A 62 -6.91 2.47 -4.69
N VAL A 63 -6.39 2.12 -5.87
CA VAL A 63 -6.63 0.83 -6.55
C VAL A 63 -6.14 -0.32 -5.66
N ALA A 64 -4.91 -0.25 -5.15
CA ALA A 64 -4.36 -1.31 -4.30
C ALA A 64 -5.16 -1.50 -2.99
N SER A 65 -5.51 -0.40 -2.30
CA SER A 65 -6.29 -0.47 -1.05
C SER A 65 -7.73 -0.95 -1.27
N CYS A 66 -8.43 -0.45 -2.30
CA CYS A 66 -9.73 -0.97 -2.70
C CYS A 66 -9.68 -2.44 -3.14
N GLY A 67 -8.61 -2.87 -3.82
CA GLY A 67 -8.38 -4.27 -4.17
C GLY A 67 -8.32 -5.19 -2.95
N ILE A 68 -7.59 -4.79 -1.90
CA ILE A 68 -7.53 -5.55 -0.64
C ILE A 68 -8.90 -5.57 0.07
N LEU A 69 -9.62 -4.44 0.12
CA LEU A 69 -10.96 -4.40 0.70
C LEU A 69 -11.95 -5.30 -0.04
N LEU A 70 -11.93 -5.29 -1.39
CA LEU A 70 -12.73 -6.17 -2.24
C LEU A 70 -12.32 -7.65 -2.15
N PHE A 71 -11.07 -7.94 -1.80
CA PHE A 71 -10.60 -9.30 -1.55
C PHE A 71 -11.07 -9.83 -0.20
N ILE A 72 -10.96 -9.05 0.87
CA ILE A 72 -11.25 -9.50 2.24
C ILE A 72 -12.76 -9.58 2.52
N THR A 73 -13.54 -8.60 2.06
CA THR A 73 -14.98 -8.49 2.36
C THR A 73 -15.80 -9.76 2.00
N PRO A 74 -15.75 -10.29 0.77
CA PRO A 74 -16.48 -11.52 0.42
C PRO A 74 -16.04 -12.74 1.23
N ILE A 75 -14.74 -12.85 1.57
CA ILE A 75 -14.23 -13.94 2.41
C ILE A 75 -14.82 -13.86 3.82
N GLN A 76 -14.87 -12.66 4.41
CA GLN A 76 -15.48 -12.42 5.73
C GLN A 76 -17.00 -12.69 5.74
N VAL A 77 -17.74 -12.25 4.71
CA VAL A 77 -19.18 -12.50 4.57
C VAL A 77 -19.49 -13.98 4.38
N TYR A 78 -18.68 -14.69 3.59
CA TYR A 78 -18.83 -16.13 3.39
C TYR A 78 -18.64 -16.91 4.70
N LEU A 79 -17.55 -16.62 5.44
CA LEU A 79 -17.25 -17.25 6.73
C LEU A 79 -18.32 -17.02 7.80
N THR A 80 -19.11 -15.95 7.69
CA THR A 80 -20.16 -15.60 8.68
C THR A 80 -21.56 -16.07 8.28
N THR A 81 -21.89 -16.08 6.99
CA THR A 81 -23.29 -16.17 6.54
C THR A 81 -23.60 -17.41 5.68
N ASN A 82 -22.59 -18.19 5.23
CA ASN A 82 -22.77 -19.36 4.35
C ASN A 82 -23.72 -19.10 3.16
N THR A 83 -23.59 -17.91 2.58
CA THR A 83 -24.31 -17.49 1.37
C THR A 83 -23.77 -18.18 0.12
N ASN A 84 -24.52 -18.08 -0.98
CA ASN A 84 -24.19 -18.64 -2.29
C ASN A 84 -22.71 -18.43 -2.66
N GLU A 85 -21.96 -19.55 -2.69
CA GLU A 85 -20.51 -19.60 -2.90
C GLU A 85 -20.06 -18.79 -4.13
N LEU A 86 -20.77 -18.94 -5.26
CA LEU A 86 -20.44 -18.30 -6.53
C LEU A 86 -20.50 -16.76 -6.48
N ALA A 87 -21.37 -16.18 -5.66
CA ALA A 87 -21.51 -14.73 -5.55
C ALA A 87 -20.31 -14.07 -4.84
N MET A 88 -19.57 -14.84 -4.03
CA MET A 88 -18.40 -14.37 -3.29
C MET A 88 -17.08 -14.60 -4.05
N VAL A 89 -17.03 -15.59 -4.97
CA VAL A 89 -15.85 -15.86 -5.82
C VAL A 89 -15.50 -14.65 -6.69
N ILE A 90 -16.47 -14.09 -7.42
CA ILE A 90 -16.21 -13.08 -8.45
C ILE A 90 -15.62 -11.78 -7.84
N PRO A 91 -16.17 -11.19 -6.77
CA PRO A 91 -15.55 -10.05 -6.09
C PRO A 91 -14.15 -10.37 -5.55
N SER A 92 -13.94 -11.58 -5.03
CA SER A 92 -12.63 -12.03 -4.52
C SER A 92 -11.58 -12.09 -5.63
N LEU A 93 -11.92 -12.62 -6.81
CA LEU A 93 -10.99 -12.66 -7.96
C LEU A 93 -10.63 -11.25 -8.44
N ILE A 94 -11.63 -10.36 -8.56
CA ILE A 94 -11.41 -8.96 -8.95
C ILE A 94 -10.52 -8.25 -7.92
N GLY A 95 -10.80 -8.43 -6.63
CA GLY A 95 -10.00 -7.92 -5.52
C GLY A 95 -8.56 -8.42 -5.57
N ASN A 96 -8.34 -9.72 -5.80
CA ASN A 96 -7.01 -10.32 -5.91
C ASN A 96 -6.21 -9.73 -7.09
N CYS A 97 -6.80 -9.64 -8.29
CA CYS A 97 -6.15 -9.02 -9.44
C CYS A 97 -5.81 -7.55 -9.19
N CYS A 98 -6.76 -6.78 -8.64
CA CYS A 98 -6.61 -5.36 -8.33
C CYS A 98 -5.50 -5.10 -7.28
N MET A 99 -5.49 -5.91 -6.21
CA MET A 99 -4.44 -5.92 -5.18
C MET A 99 -3.07 -6.23 -5.80
N VAL A 100 -2.94 -7.33 -6.53
CA VAL A 100 -1.67 -7.80 -7.10
C VAL A 100 -1.10 -6.83 -8.14
N ILE A 101 -1.94 -6.25 -9.00
CA ILE A 101 -1.52 -5.23 -9.98
C ILE A 101 -1.08 -3.94 -9.28
N GLY A 102 -1.77 -3.53 -8.21
CA GLY A 102 -1.49 -2.27 -7.52
C GLY A 102 -0.10 -2.20 -6.87
N GLN A 103 0.36 -3.29 -6.25
CA GLN A 103 1.57 -3.32 -5.42
C GLN A 103 2.86 -2.87 -6.15
N PRO A 104 3.30 -3.50 -7.26
CA PRO A 104 4.51 -3.08 -7.95
C PRO A 104 4.37 -1.70 -8.61
N VAL A 105 3.14 -1.25 -8.90
CA VAL A 105 2.88 0.08 -9.46
C VAL A 105 3.00 1.18 -8.40
N VAL A 106 2.58 0.93 -7.14
CA VAL A 106 2.87 1.84 -6.02
C VAL A 106 4.37 1.94 -5.78
N LEU A 107 5.07 0.81 -5.76
CA LEU A 107 6.53 0.73 -5.58
C LEU A 107 7.27 1.53 -6.67
N TYR A 108 6.86 1.37 -7.94
CA TYR A 108 7.33 2.18 -9.06
C TYR A 108 7.01 3.68 -8.91
N SER A 109 5.80 4.02 -8.46
CA SER A 109 5.39 5.41 -8.27
C SER A 109 6.23 6.12 -7.20
N ARG A 110 6.67 5.39 -6.16
CA ARG A 110 7.63 5.87 -5.15
C ARG A 110 9.03 6.08 -5.73
N LEU A 111 9.51 5.20 -6.61
CA LEU A 111 10.80 5.36 -7.30
C LEU A 111 10.79 6.63 -8.18
N HIS A 112 9.73 6.85 -8.94
CA HIS A 112 9.53 8.06 -9.77
C HIS A 112 9.50 9.36 -8.95
N LEU A 113 9.12 9.32 -7.67
CA LEU A 113 9.13 10.49 -6.78
C LEU A 113 10.51 10.81 -6.18
N ILE A 114 11.48 9.91 -6.34
CA ILE A 114 12.89 10.10 -5.91
C ILE A 114 13.79 10.47 -7.10
N VAL A 115 13.51 9.92 -8.29
CA VAL A 115 14.40 10.06 -9.46
C VAL A 115 13.75 10.90 -10.56
N GLN A 116 14.36 12.05 -10.90
CA GLN A 116 13.87 12.93 -11.98
C GLN A 116 14.12 12.38 -13.41
N ASP A 117 15.07 11.45 -13.59
CA ASP A 117 15.46 10.90 -14.91
C ASP A 117 14.48 9.82 -15.43
N VAL A 118 13.24 10.22 -15.75
CA VAL A 118 12.14 9.32 -16.17
C VAL A 118 12.44 8.41 -17.38
N CYS A 119 13.37 8.78 -18.26
CA CYS A 119 13.64 8.01 -19.49
C CYS A 119 14.25 6.62 -19.23
N ARG A 120 15.07 6.45 -18.18
CA ARG A 120 15.72 5.17 -17.90
C ARG A 120 14.78 4.11 -17.32
N PHE A 121 13.75 4.52 -16.58
CA PHE A 121 12.87 3.62 -15.83
C PHE A 121 11.60 3.19 -16.59
N ARG A 122 11.34 3.74 -17.79
CA ARG A 122 10.22 3.32 -18.66
C ARG A 122 10.26 1.82 -19.00
N TRP A 123 11.45 1.24 -19.18
CA TRP A 123 11.59 -0.21 -19.40
C TRP A 123 11.17 -1.04 -18.19
N VAL A 124 11.46 -0.57 -16.97
CA VAL A 124 11.02 -1.21 -15.72
C VAL A 124 9.49 -1.14 -15.60
N LEU A 125 8.87 -0.01 -15.96
CA LEU A 125 7.41 0.12 -15.98
C LEU A 125 6.76 -0.87 -16.96
N TRP A 126 7.32 -1.04 -18.17
CA TRP A 126 6.81 -2.03 -19.13
C TRP A 126 6.92 -3.46 -18.60
N MET A 127 8.05 -3.82 -17.97
CA MET A 127 8.23 -5.13 -17.32
C MET A 127 7.18 -5.36 -16.22
N ILE A 128 6.93 -4.35 -15.37
CA ILE A 128 5.90 -4.41 -14.32
C ILE A 128 4.51 -4.64 -14.92
N ILE A 129 4.11 -3.87 -15.92
CA ILE A 129 2.76 -3.95 -16.52
C ILE A 129 2.55 -5.31 -17.18
N ILE A 130 3.54 -5.80 -17.95
CA ILE A 130 3.44 -7.09 -18.64
C ILE A 130 3.30 -8.24 -17.64
N ASN A 131 4.14 -8.29 -16.61
CA ASN A 131 4.06 -9.33 -15.58
C ASN A 131 2.76 -9.26 -14.77
N SER A 132 2.36 -8.05 -14.35
CA SER A 132 1.17 -7.83 -13.51
C SER A 132 -0.13 -8.16 -14.23
N ILE A 133 -0.14 -8.21 -15.56
CA ILE A 133 -1.29 -8.66 -16.36
C ILE A 133 -1.13 -10.15 -16.73
N SER A 134 0.05 -10.57 -17.18
CA SER A 134 0.26 -11.92 -17.70
C SER A 134 0.24 -13.03 -16.65
N LEU A 135 0.59 -12.74 -15.39
CA LEU A 135 0.65 -13.74 -14.32
C LEU A 135 -0.70 -13.97 -13.62
N PRO A 136 -1.51 -12.94 -13.28
CA PRO A 136 -2.78 -13.16 -12.59
C PRO A 136 -3.87 -13.76 -13.47
N ILE A 137 -3.81 -13.59 -14.81
CA ILE A 137 -4.83 -14.13 -15.73
C ILE A 137 -4.88 -15.67 -15.67
N PRO A 138 -3.77 -16.42 -15.84
CA PRO A 138 -3.76 -17.88 -15.66
C PRO A 138 -4.21 -18.32 -14.25
N GLY A 139 -3.73 -17.66 -13.20
CA GLY A 139 -4.09 -17.99 -11.80
C GLY A 139 -5.58 -17.80 -11.52
N ALA A 140 -6.17 -16.68 -11.96
CA ALA A 140 -7.60 -16.41 -11.83
C ALA A 140 -8.45 -17.38 -12.67
N ALA A 141 -8.03 -17.69 -13.91
CA ALA A 141 -8.75 -18.63 -14.77
C ALA A 141 -8.75 -20.06 -14.21
N LEU A 142 -7.62 -20.51 -13.63
CA LEU A 142 -7.53 -21.83 -12.99
C LEU A 142 -8.32 -21.91 -11.68
N ASN A 143 -8.26 -20.87 -10.83
CA ASN A 143 -9.07 -20.81 -9.60
C ASN A 143 -10.58 -20.78 -9.91
N TYR A 144 -10.99 -20.06 -10.95
CA TYR A 144 -12.37 -20.10 -11.46
C TYR A 144 -12.74 -21.52 -11.95
N ALA A 145 -11.91 -22.13 -12.82
CA ALA A 145 -12.18 -23.47 -13.35
C ALA A 145 -12.24 -24.55 -12.26
N TYR A 146 -11.41 -24.47 -11.23
CA TYR A 146 -11.43 -25.35 -10.07
C TYR A 146 -12.74 -25.20 -9.29
N THR A 147 -13.18 -23.98 -9.02
CA THR A 147 -14.41 -23.71 -8.26
C THR A 147 -15.68 -24.15 -9.00
N PHE A 148 -15.72 -24.01 -10.33
CA PHE A 148 -16.89 -24.36 -11.15
C PHE A 148 -16.95 -25.83 -11.58
N TYR A 149 -15.80 -26.47 -11.83
CA TYR A 149 -15.75 -27.82 -12.42
C TYR A 149 -15.08 -28.88 -11.52
N GLY A 150 -14.53 -28.51 -10.36
CA GLY A 150 -13.88 -29.44 -9.42
C GLY A 150 -12.60 -30.10 -9.96
N ARG A 151 -12.06 -29.62 -11.08
CA ARG A 151 -10.89 -30.18 -11.78
C ARG A 151 -9.70 -29.23 -11.68
N CYS A 152 -8.51 -29.72 -12.05
CA CYS A 152 -7.27 -28.93 -12.17
C CYS A 152 -6.65 -28.37 -10.86
N ARG A 153 -7.00 -28.89 -9.67
CA ARG A 153 -6.42 -28.49 -8.36
C ARG A 153 -4.87 -28.42 -8.37
N LEU A 154 -4.21 -29.43 -8.95
CA LEU A 154 -2.75 -29.50 -9.00
C LEU A 154 -2.14 -28.44 -9.94
N ALA A 155 -2.80 -28.12 -11.05
CA ALA A 155 -2.36 -27.07 -11.96
C ALA A 155 -2.53 -25.67 -11.34
N ALA A 156 -3.65 -25.42 -10.65
CA ALA A 156 -3.88 -24.17 -9.92
C ALA A 156 -2.79 -23.94 -8.86
N SER A 157 -2.48 -24.96 -8.03
CA SER A 157 -1.45 -24.85 -6.99
C SER A 157 -0.04 -24.59 -7.54
N ILE A 158 0.32 -25.19 -8.68
CA ILE A 158 1.62 -24.90 -9.34
C ILE A 158 1.65 -23.45 -9.85
N VAL A 159 0.59 -22.99 -10.51
CA VAL A 159 0.52 -21.63 -11.06
C VAL A 159 0.53 -20.58 -9.94
N ASP A 160 -0.19 -20.79 -8.84
CA ASP A 160 -0.18 -19.87 -7.69
C ASP A 160 1.21 -19.74 -7.05
N ARG A 161 1.97 -20.84 -6.93
CA ARG A 161 3.37 -20.82 -6.44
C ARG A 161 4.30 -20.07 -7.41
N VAL A 162 4.19 -20.35 -8.72
CA VAL A 162 4.97 -19.64 -9.75
C VAL A 162 4.65 -18.15 -9.75
N GLN A 163 3.37 -17.80 -9.57
CA GLN A 163 2.90 -16.43 -9.46
C GLN A 163 3.52 -15.71 -8.25
N VAL A 164 3.52 -16.33 -7.07
CA VAL A 164 4.17 -15.77 -5.86
C VAL A 164 5.66 -15.56 -6.08
N VAL A 165 6.39 -16.57 -6.57
CA VAL A 165 7.83 -16.46 -6.85
C VAL A 165 8.13 -15.35 -7.85
N ALA A 166 7.36 -15.25 -8.94
CA ALA A 166 7.56 -14.24 -9.97
C ALA A 166 7.32 -12.81 -9.44
N PHE A 167 6.29 -12.59 -8.62
CA PHE A 167 6.07 -11.29 -7.97
C PHE A 167 7.15 -10.97 -6.94
N THR A 168 7.61 -11.93 -6.14
CA THR A 168 8.74 -11.70 -5.22
C THR A 168 10.00 -11.31 -5.99
N VAL A 169 10.36 -12.00 -7.08
CA VAL A 169 11.52 -11.65 -7.91
C VAL A 169 11.38 -10.24 -8.51
N GLN A 170 10.18 -9.86 -8.96
CA GLN A 170 9.90 -8.53 -9.47
C GLN A 170 10.07 -7.44 -8.39
N ASP A 171 9.48 -7.63 -7.21
CA ASP A 171 9.60 -6.68 -6.10
C ASP A 171 11.07 -6.55 -5.62
N LEU A 172 11.82 -7.65 -5.57
CA LEU A 172 13.27 -7.64 -5.29
C LEU A 172 14.07 -6.82 -6.31
N ILE A 173 13.76 -6.93 -7.62
CA ILE A 173 14.41 -6.14 -8.68
C ILE A 173 14.12 -4.65 -8.50
N ILE A 174 12.86 -4.28 -8.30
CA ILE A 174 12.43 -2.88 -8.14
C ILE A 174 13.07 -2.27 -6.88
N CYS A 175 13.06 -2.99 -5.76
CA CYS A 175 13.69 -2.55 -4.52
C CYS A 175 15.22 -2.44 -4.62
N SER A 176 15.89 -3.31 -5.39
CA SER A 176 17.33 -3.20 -5.63
C SER A 176 17.68 -1.91 -6.37
N ILE A 177 16.92 -1.59 -7.43
CA ILE A 177 17.04 -0.33 -8.18
C ILE A 177 16.76 0.87 -7.26
N TYR A 178 15.69 0.78 -6.45
CA TYR A 178 15.32 1.80 -5.48
C TYR A 178 16.44 2.09 -4.48
N ILE A 179 17.09 1.07 -3.92
CA ILE A 179 18.16 1.24 -2.93
C ILE A 179 19.35 1.97 -3.53
N VAL A 180 19.77 1.60 -4.75
CA VAL A 180 20.89 2.26 -5.45
C VAL A 180 20.60 3.73 -5.72
N GLU A 181 19.43 4.05 -6.26
CA GLU A 181 19.05 5.44 -6.54
C GLU A 181 18.77 6.25 -5.26
N ALA A 182 18.25 5.61 -4.21
CA ALA A 182 18.11 6.23 -2.89
C ALA A 182 19.50 6.64 -2.34
N PHE A 183 20.50 5.75 -2.36
CA PHE A 183 21.85 6.12 -1.93
C PHE A 183 22.44 7.26 -2.77
N ARG A 184 22.21 7.26 -4.09
CA ARG A 184 22.70 8.32 -4.99
C ARG A 184 22.03 9.68 -4.75
N ALA A 185 20.71 9.70 -4.50
CA ALA A 185 19.95 10.92 -4.24
C ALA A 185 20.13 11.45 -2.81
N LEU A 186 20.27 10.57 -1.83
CA LEU A 186 20.33 10.93 -0.40
C LEU A 186 21.77 11.15 0.11
N GLY A 187 22.79 10.67 -0.60
CA GLY A 187 24.22 10.90 -0.29
C GLY A 187 24.56 12.39 -0.13
N PRO A 188 24.32 13.26 -1.13
CA PRO A 188 24.59 14.70 -1.01
C PRO A 188 23.80 15.37 0.11
N ILE A 189 22.55 14.94 0.35
CA ILE A 189 21.69 15.49 1.42
C ILE A 189 22.28 15.17 2.81
N LEU A 190 23.03 14.07 2.94
CA LEU A 190 23.67 13.66 4.18
C LEU A 190 24.80 14.60 4.60
N GLU A 191 25.57 15.13 3.64
CA GLU A 191 26.68 16.05 3.88
C GLU A 191 26.19 17.40 4.42
N PHE A 192 25.12 17.96 3.83
CA PHE A 192 24.60 19.28 4.23
C PHE A 192 23.83 19.28 5.55
N ARG A 193 23.24 18.16 5.99
CA ARG A 193 22.17 18.16 7.01
C ARG A 193 22.57 17.58 8.38
N GLY A 194 23.83 17.15 8.53
CA GLY A 194 24.40 16.68 9.78
C GLY A 194 23.60 15.57 10.49
N LYS A 195 23.74 15.48 11.82
CA LYS A 195 23.16 14.38 12.64
C LYS A 195 21.63 14.27 12.53
N GLY A 196 20.91 15.40 12.40
CA GLY A 196 19.44 15.42 12.37
C GLY A 196 18.83 14.91 11.06
N GLY A 197 19.42 15.26 9.91
CA GLY A 197 18.96 14.74 8.62
C GLY A 197 19.19 13.23 8.47
N ARG A 198 20.37 12.77 8.88
CA ARG A 198 20.77 11.36 8.81
C ARG A 198 19.76 10.41 9.44
N ASN A 199 19.18 10.74 10.59
CA ASN A 199 18.22 9.87 11.27
C ASN A 199 16.94 9.63 10.44
N VAL A 200 16.45 10.64 9.73
CA VAL A 200 15.26 10.48 8.88
C VAL A 200 15.60 9.69 7.62
N ILE A 201 16.79 9.89 7.04
CA ILE A 201 17.28 9.12 5.89
C ILE A 201 17.44 7.63 6.25
N ILE A 202 18.04 7.33 7.40
CA ILE A 202 18.13 5.97 7.94
C ILE A 202 16.73 5.38 8.14
N TYR A 203 15.77 6.14 8.65
CA TYR A 203 14.37 5.69 8.77
C TYR A 203 13.74 5.35 7.41
N LEU A 204 13.94 6.18 6.37
CA LEU A 204 13.46 5.89 5.01
C LEU A 204 14.07 4.57 4.48
N ILE A 205 15.36 4.34 4.66
CA ILE A 205 16.02 3.10 4.23
C ILE A 205 15.49 1.91 5.04
N ALA A 206 15.41 2.04 6.37
CA ALA A 206 14.95 0.98 7.26
C ALA A 206 13.53 0.49 6.91
N VAL A 207 12.59 1.40 6.60
CA VAL A 207 11.24 0.98 6.20
C VAL A 207 11.22 0.25 4.86
N ASN A 208 12.08 0.60 3.90
CA ASN A 208 12.21 -0.17 2.66
C ASN A 208 12.82 -1.56 2.88
N VAL A 209 13.76 -1.69 3.83
CA VAL A 209 14.26 -3.01 4.25
C VAL A 209 13.15 -3.83 4.91
N VAL A 210 12.25 -3.22 5.69
CA VAL A 210 11.07 -3.92 6.23
C VAL A 210 10.12 -4.40 5.12
N ILE A 211 9.89 -3.61 4.08
CA ILE A 211 9.08 -4.04 2.91
C ILE A 211 9.71 -5.29 2.28
N MET A 212 11.03 -5.30 2.06
CA MET A 212 11.76 -6.48 1.54
C MET A 212 11.69 -7.70 2.46
N MET A 213 11.67 -7.50 3.78
CA MET A 213 11.49 -8.59 4.75
C MET A 213 10.06 -9.16 4.73
N LEU A 214 9.05 -8.32 4.46
CA LEU A 214 7.67 -8.78 4.26
C LEU A 214 7.53 -9.62 2.99
N ASP A 215 8.28 -9.31 1.92
CA ASP A 215 8.34 -10.14 0.71
C ASP A 215 8.96 -11.52 0.97
N ALA A 216 10.11 -11.56 1.67
CA ALA A 216 10.71 -12.81 2.10
C ALA A 216 9.77 -13.63 3.00
N LEU A 217 9.03 -12.98 3.89
CA LEU A 217 8.04 -13.64 4.76
C LEU A 217 6.87 -14.24 3.96
N LEU A 218 6.39 -13.55 2.91
CA LEU A 218 5.34 -14.05 2.03
C LEU A 218 5.82 -15.30 1.28
N LEU A 219 7.02 -15.25 0.70
CA LEU A 219 7.65 -16.38 0.01
C LEU A 219 7.85 -17.60 0.94
N VAL A 220 8.33 -17.39 2.17
CA VAL A 220 8.50 -18.47 3.16
C VAL A 220 7.16 -19.02 3.66
N GLY A 221 6.12 -18.18 3.74
CA GLY A 221 4.77 -18.59 4.13
C GLY A 221 4.13 -19.55 3.11
N ASP A 222 4.26 -19.24 1.83
CA ASP A 222 3.74 -20.04 0.69
C ASP A 222 4.36 -21.45 0.63
N LEU A 223 5.59 -21.60 1.11
CA LEU A 223 6.30 -22.89 1.18
C LEU A 223 5.91 -23.78 2.36
N LYS A 224 5.33 -23.24 3.44
CA LYS A 224 5.07 -23.99 4.68
C LYS A 224 3.62 -24.46 4.81
N GLU A 225 2.66 -23.54 4.78
CA GLU A 225 1.27 -23.83 5.15
C GLU A 225 0.29 -23.17 4.16
N PRO A 226 -0.26 -23.92 3.18
CA PRO A 226 -1.14 -23.34 2.16
C PRO A 226 -2.40 -22.75 2.78
N TYR A 227 -2.85 -23.27 3.93
CA TYR A 227 -4.05 -22.78 4.61
C TYR A 227 -3.88 -21.51 5.45
N LEU A 228 -2.65 -21.01 5.65
CA LEU A 228 -2.42 -19.68 6.24
C LEU A 228 -2.01 -18.64 5.19
N VAL A 229 -1.55 -19.07 4.01
CA VAL A 229 -0.96 -18.15 3.05
C VAL A 229 -1.92 -17.08 2.55
N VAL A 230 -3.21 -17.38 2.36
CA VAL A 230 -4.18 -16.41 1.83
C VAL A 230 -4.42 -15.24 2.80
N SER A 231 -4.54 -15.54 4.10
CA SER A 231 -4.73 -14.51 5.14
C SER A 231 -3.42 -13.76 5.44
N LEU A 232 -2.29 -14.46 5.44
CA LEU A 232 -0.96 -13.88 5.57
C LEU A 232 -0.66 -12.93 4.39
N ARG A 233 -1.03 -13.32 3.17
CA ARG A 233 -0.90 -12.53 1.93
C ARG A 233 -1.70 -11.23 2.03
N ALA A 234 -2.97 -11.29 2.43
CA ALA A 234 -3.80 -10.10 2.67
C ALA A 234 -3.18 -9.16 3.73
N LEU A 235 -2.70 -9.72 4.85
CA LEU A 235 -2.04 -8.96 5.92
C LEU A 235 -0.75 -8.28 5.44
N ILE A 236 0.11 -9.02 4.74
CA ILE A 236 1.38 -8.50 4.21
C ILE A 236 1.11 -7.38 3.19
N TYR A 237 0.16 -7.54 2.27
CA TYR A 237 -0.17 -6.49 1.31
C TYR A 237 -0.78 -5.24 1.96
N GLY A 238 -1.60 -5.39 3.01
CA GLY A 238 -2.11 -4.26 3.80
C GLY A 238 -0.99 -3.53 4.56
N LEU A 239 -0.05 -4.28 5.16
CA LEU A 239 1.12 -3.71 5.83
C LEU A 239 2.07 -3.01 4.85
N LYS A 240 2.34 -3.59 3.67
CA LYS A 240 3.12 -2.97 2.60
C LYS A 240 2.57 -1.57 2.27
N LEU A 241 1.29 -1.45 1.90
CA LEU A 241 0.69 -0.14 1.57
C LEU A 241 0.82 0.88 2.72
N LYS A 242 0.66 0.44 3.97
CA LYS A 242 0.82 1.32 5.14
C LYS A 242 2.26 1.82 5.31
N LEU A 243 3.25 0.96 5.08
CA LEU A 243 4.67 1.34 5.11
C LEU A 243 5.02 2.27 3.93
N GLU A 244 4.52 1.98 2.74
CA GLU A 244 4.73 2.79 1.54
C GLU A 244 4.18 4.21 1.68
N PHE A 245 2.95 4.34 2.18
CA PHE A 245 2.32 5.60 2.53
C PHE A 245 3.14 6.37 3.58
N THR A 246 3.61 5.68 4.61
CA THR A 246 4.44 6.27 5.68
C THR A 246 5.76 6.81 5.13
N VAL A 247 6.45 6.05 4.27
CA VAL A 247 7.70 6.51 3.63
C VAL A 247 7.46 7.73 2.76
N LEU A 248 6.40 7.76 1.95
CA LEU A 248 6.15 8.89 1.08
C LEU A 248 5.87 10.18 1.88
N ASN A 249 5.08 10.10 2.95
CA ASN A 249 4.80 11.26 3.79
C ASN A 249 6.07 11.80 4.47
N LYS A 250 6.98 10.92 4.92
CA LYS A 250 8.29 11.34 5.44
C LYS A 250 9.18 11.95 4.35
N LEU A 251 9.26 11.34 3.16
CA LEU A 251 10.01 11.89 2.02
C LEU A 251 9.49 13.29 1.61
N ARG A 252 8.18 13.46 1.52
CA ARG A 252 7.54 14.75 1.21
C ARG A 252 7.86 15.82 2.25
N SER A 253 7.87 15.46 3.54
CA SER A 253 8.30 16.35 4.63
C SER A 253 9.77 16.76 4.47
N LEU A 254 10.67 15.83 4.13
CA LEU A 254 12.08 16.13 3.85
C LEU A 254 12.27 17.13 2.70
N MET A 255 11.57 16.91 1.58
CA MET A 255 11.62 17.78 0.40
C MET A 255 10.90 19.12 0.58
N SER A 256 9.93 19.22 1.50
CA SER A 256 9.34 20.50 1.85
C SER A 256 10.27 21.33 2.73
N SER A 257 11.02 20.69 3.65
CA SER A 257 12.05 21.39 4.45
C SER A 257 13.13 21.96 3.53
N HIS A 258 13.67 21.14 2.61
CA HIS A 258 13.88 21.51 1.21
C HIS A 258 14.04 22.99 0.88
N ASN A 259 13.02 23.50 0.18
CA ASN A 259 12.93 24.86 -0.31
C ASN A 259 12.96 25.90 0.81
N SER A 260 12.50 25.58 2.03
CA SER A 260 12.46 26.54 3.14
C SER A 260 13.86 26.96 3.60
N TYR A 261 14.85 26.06 3.64
CA TYR A 261 16.22 26.45 3.98
C TYR A 261 17.01 27.01 2.79
N ALA A 262 16.76 26.55 1.56
CA ALA A 262 17.35 27.15 0.36
C ALA A 262 16.91 28.62 0.16
N LEU A 263 15.68 28.96 0.53
CA LEU A 263 15.21 30.35 0.54
C LEU A 263 15.93 31.18 1.63
N ASN A 264 16.13 30.60 2.82
CA ASN A 264 16.79 31.29 3.93
C ASN A 264 18.30 31.50 3.71
N SER A 265 19.01 30.61 3.02
CA SER A 265 20.43 30.82 2.70
C SER A 265 20.63 32.02 1.76
N ILE A 266 19.76 32.17 0.75
CA ILE A 266 19.75 33.34 -0.14
C ILE A 266 19.43 34.62 0.65
N GLN A 267 18.49 34.54 1.61
CA GLN A 267 18.17 35.66 2.50
C GLN A 267 19.40 36.10 3.34
N SER A 268 20.18 35.15 3.86
CA SER A 268 21.39 35.45 4.65
C SER A 268 22.53 36.04 3.84
N GLU A 269 22.76 35.63 2.59
CA GLU A 269 23.76 36.28 1.73
C GLU A 269 23.34 37.72 1.35
N SER A 270 22.05 37.96 1.13
CA SER A 270 21.52 39.30 0.83
C SER A 270 21.60 40.32 1.99
N SER A 271 21.84 39.83 3.22
CA SER A 271 21.93 40.67 4.43
C SER A 271 23.36 40.91 4.93
N GLY A 272 24.38 40.24 4.34
CA GLY A 272 25.79 40.45 4.67
C GLY A 272 26.42 41.72 4.06
N CYS A 273 25.89 42.25 2.95
CA CYS A 273 26.43 43.43 2.27
C CYS A 273 25.63 44.70 2.57
N ARG A 274 25.84 45.31 3.74
CA ARG A 274 25.27 46.65 4.03
C ARG A 274 26.13 47.55 4.92
N ASN A 275 27.45 47.59 4.73
CA ASN A 275 28.23 48.74 5.22
C ASN A 275 29.53 49.05 4.44
N SER A 276 29.40 49.59 3.23
CA SER A 276 30.48 50.37 2.59
C SER A 276 29.90 51.35 1.58
N ARG A 277 30.25 52.64 1.73
CA ARG A 277 29.92 53.69 0.76
C ARG A 277 30.74 53.50 -0.51
N CYS A 278 30.12 53.67 -1.68
CA CYS A 278 30.61 54.54 -2.77
C CYS A 278 29.59 54.65 -3.91
N SER A 279 29.63 55.76 -4.64
CA SER A 279 28.69 56.14 -5.70
C SER A 279 28.91 55.37 -7.01
N GLY A 280 27.84 55.16 -7.80
CA GLY A 280 27.97 54.78 -9.21
C GLY A 280 26.71 54.15 -9.83
N SER A 281 26.02 54.91 -10.70
CA SER A 281 25.19 54.49 -11.85
C SER A 281 24.39 53.17 -11.83
N GLN A 282 23.06 53.25 -12.05
CA GLN A 282 22.24 52.11 -12.50
C GLN A 282 22.70 51.60 -13.90
N PRO A 283 22.35 50.35 -14.29
CA PRO A 283 21.08 50.17 -15.00
C PRO A 283 20.26 48.91 -14.64
N SER A 284 18.93 49.09 -14.60
CA SER A 284 17.88 48.16 -15.05
C SER A 284 18.14 46.65 -15.09
N ARG A 285 17.64 45.91 -14.06
CA ARG A 285 17.32 44.47 -14.18
C ARG A 285 16.28 44.00 -13.14
N ARG A 286 15.09 44.62 -13.13
CA ARG A 286 14.03 44.34 -12.11
C ARG A 286 12.63 44.02 -12.68
N SER A 287 12.54 43.65 -13.97
CA SER A 287 11.25 43.52 -14.68
C SER A 287 10.79 42.07 -14.97
N SER A 288 11.68 41.07 -14.86
CA SER A 288 11.39 39.67 -15.17
C SER A 288 10.81 38.86 -14.00
N GLU A 289 11.33 39.04 -12.79
CA GLU A 289 10.94 38.26 -11.59
C GLU A 289 9.48 38.48 -11.16
N LEU A 290 8.97 39.72 -11.32
CA LEU A 290 7.64 40.09 -10.83
C LEU A 290 6.49 39.39 -11.58
N LYS A 291 6.73 38.90 -12.81
CA LYS A 291 5.72 38.22 -13.62
C LYS A 291 5.52 36.76 -13.20
N ILE A 292 6.57 36.06 -12.77
CA ILE A 292 6.50 34.64 -12.39
C ILE A 292 5.67 34.47 -11.11
N HIS A 293 5.89 35.35 -10.12
CA HIS A 293 5.15 35.33 -8.86
C HIS A 293 3.65 35.70 -9.01
N ALA A 294 3.32 36.58 -9.95
CA ALA A 294 1.93 36.95 -10.24
C ALA A 294 1.13 35.79 -10.88
N ILE A 295 1.76 35.02 -11.79
CA ILE A 295 1.13 33.85 -12.44
C ILE A 295 0.83 32.75 -11.40
N TYR A 296 1.76 32.51 -10.46
CA TYR A 296 1.54 31.50 -9.40
C TYR A 296 0.40 31.88 -8.44
N ASN A 297 0.26 33.16 -8.08
CA ASN A 297 -0.85 33.61 -7.22
C ASN A 297 -2.21 33.64 -7.95
N MET A 298 -2.26 33.86 -9.27
CA MET A 298 -3.52 33.71 -10.02
C MET A 298 -4.00 32.25 -10.05
N LEU A 299 -3.09 31.27 -10.24
CA LEU A 299 -3.43 29.85 -10.21
C LEU A 299 -3.88 29.37 -8.82
N ALA A 300 -3.57 30.09 -7.76
CA ALA A 300 -4.03 29.82 -6.40
C ALA A 300 -5.44 30.40 -6.08
N SER A 301 -6.02 31.22 -6.96
CA SER A 301 -7.23 32.02 -6.67
C SER A 301 -8.46 31.70 -7.54
N GLY A 302 -8.45 30.58 -8.27
CA GLY A 302 -9.54 30.17 -9.16
C GLY A 302 -10.81 29.70 -8.45
N ARG A 303 -11.66 30.64 -8.00
CA ARG A 303 -13.07 30.37 -7.65
C ARG A 303 -13.93 30.28 -8.92
N THR A 304 -14.71 29.22 -9.05
CA THR A 304 -16.08 29.28 -9.61
C THR A 304 -17.00 28.41 -8.75
N ALA A 305 -18.30 28.72 -8.74
CA ALA A 305 -19.26 28.27 -7.73
C ALA A 305 -20.42 27.45 -8.32
N SER A 306 -21.28 26.91 -7.44
CA SER A 306 -22.44 26.04 -7.72
C SER A 306 -22.08 24.61 -8.16
N GLN A 307 -22.81 23.55 -7.77
CA GLN A 307 -24.20 23.49 -7.27
C GLN A 307 -24.42 22.28 -6.33
N ALA A 308 -25.52 22.29 -5.58
CA ALA A 308 -26.03 21.22 -4.69
C ALA A 308 -27.57 21.11 -4.92
N PRO A 309 -28.33 20.07 -4.46
CA PRO A 309 -28.04 19.13 -3.37
C PRO A 309 -28.29 17.63 -3.71
N ARG A 310 -28.37 16.81 -2.64
CA ARG A 310 -28.67 15.38 -2.60
C ARG A 310 -30.17 15.11 -2.86
N ASP A 311 -30.54 13.87 -3.21
CA ASP A 311 -30.77 12.73 -2.29
C ASP A 311 -30.89 11.43 -3.14
N GLU A 312 -31.16 10.20 -2.68
CA GLU A 312 -31.92 9.77 -1.50
C GLU A 312 -31.51 8.36 -0.97
N GLU A 313 -32.49 7.59 -0.49
CA GLU A 313 -32.52 6.34 0.29
C GLU A 313 -31.93 5.05 -0.35
N LEU A 314 -31.20 4.18 0.40
CA LEU A 314 -31.60 3.22 1.45
C LEU A 314 -32.26 1.93 0.91
N TYR A 315 -31.64 0.77 1.17
CA TYR A 315 -32.38 -0.42 1.65
C TYR A 315 -31.47 -1.33 2.49
N ALA A 316 -32.04 -1.91 3.54
CA ALA A 316 -31.36 -2.73 4.54
C ALA A 316 -32.02 -4.10 4.69
N GLY A 317 -31.29 -5.04 5.30
CA GLY A 317 -31.81 -6.34 5.72
C GLY A 317 -31.85 -7.41 4.62
N ALA A 318 -31.89 -8.70 4.94
CA ALA A 318 -31.76 -9.35 6.26
C ALA A 318 -31.10 -10.73 6.06
N GLY A 319 -30.39 -11.21 7.08
CA GLY A 319 -29.57 -12.42 6.95
C GLY A 319 -30.37 -13.73 6.95
N ARG A 320 -29.63 -14.84 6.75
CA ARG A 320 -30.04 -16.14 7.29
C ARG A 320 -28.79 -16.94 7.69
N PHE A 321 -28.88 -17.59 8.83
CA PHE A 321 -27.77 -18.31 9.47
C PHE A 321 -27.68 -19.75 8.97
N ALA A 322 -26.48 -20.35 9.09
CA ALA A 322 -26.15 -21.78 9.01
C ALA A 322 -26.15 -22.48 7.62
N ASP A 323 -24.94 -22.90 7.19
CA ASP A 323 -24.56 -24.33 7.23
C ASP A 323 -23.05 -24.47 7.48
N ARG A 324 -22.66 -25.02 8.63
CA ARG A 324 -21.25 -25.07 9.07
C ARG A 324 -20.41 -26.11 8.32
N ARG A 325 -21.00 -26.88 7.40
CA ARG A 325 -20.32 -27.95 6.63
C ARG A 325 -19.81 -27.49 5.26
N SER A 326 -20.36 -26.43 4.68
CA SER A 326 -19.90 -25.85 3.41
C SER A 326 -18.59 -25.07 3.58
N SER A 327 -18.42 -24.41 4.73
CA SER A 327 -17.24 -23.58 5.01
C SER A 327 -15.92 -24.35 4.87
N CYS A 328 -15.85 -25.64 5.24
CA CYS A 328 -14.67 -26.47 5.00
C CYS A 328 -14.38 -26.72 3.51
N LYS A 329 -15.41 -26.94 2.67
CA LYS A 329 -15.20 -27.15 1.22
C LYS A 329 -14.69 -25.89 0.55
N TYR A 330 -15.22 -24.73 0.90
CA TYR A 330 -14.80 -23.46 0.29
C TYR A 330 -13.47 -22.95 0.86
N LEU A 331 -13.14 -23.26 2.13
CA LEU A 331 -11.76 -23.20 2.62
C LEU A 331 -10.87 -24.12 1.77
N SER A 332 -11.19 -25.40 1.57
CA SER A 332 -10.41 -26.30 0.71
C SER A 332 -10.30 -25.82 -0.77
N ALA A 333 -11.24 -24.98 -1.23
CA ALA A 333 -11.23 -24.35 -2.55
C ALA A 333 -10.25 -23.16 -2.64
N PHE A 334 -10.11 -22.35 -1.59
CA PHE A 334 -9.20 -21.18 -1.54
C PHE A 334 -7.83 -21.47 -0.90
N TYR A 335 -7.74 -22.47 -0.03
CA TYR A 335 -6.63 -22.69 0.91
C TYR A 335 -5.92 -24.04 0.73
N GLY A 336 -6.39 -24.89 -0.19
CA GLY A 336 -5.68 -26.09 -0.65
C GLY A 336 -5.37 -27.14 0.42
N GLU A 337 -6.36 -27.94 0.81
CA GLU A 337 -6.12 -29.13 1.64
C GLU A 337 -5.41 -30.23 0.83
N CYS A 338 -4.43 -30.89 1.45
CA CYS A 338 -3.78 -32.09 0.88
C CYS A 338 -4.73 -33.29 0.97
#